data_AF-A0A448SVU0-F1
#
_entry.id   AF-A0A448SVU0-F1
#
_cell.length_a   1.000
_cell.length_b   1.000
_cell.length_c   1.000
_cell.angle_alpha   90.00
_cell.angle_beta   90.00
_cell.angle_gamma   90.00
#
_symmetry.space_group_name_H-M   'P 1'
#
loop_
_entity.id
_entity.type
_entity.pdbx_description
1 polymer ?
#
loop_
_entity_poly.entity_id
_entity_poly.type
_entity_poly.pdbx_seq_one_letter_code
_entity_poly.pdbx_strand_id
1 'polypeptide(L)'
;MMFDVKKVNNREAFFIYLNAEEEFSKHTLVNVVEKDAHIQGYSVVRRGYRTFRKDRIVKMFTTQAELEEADLAQEQHAHVTPALGSRRQPAANGGWEVCFTGFDKRENDELAALAVSSHLKVRSGVTAKLTCLCCGANAGWRKIEEANAKGALILSGEQFRHFIATGEIPYKSKETDGRPADNTATEPDKLQALRESAAATFNTLRSLPRSNILIAQFVDGYAVGWRFAVKSVFKEALDIKQTTAVFDGYKYETWTQGNRYAFHRGDAFYSDKLGYTDWPAFLKLEHAAIVKVRFECFAGYETVATLDGLFSGEFVPENLITAPKVFERLPLRIESQSYDPGTLVIDVLRPTSDQKRVERVETLSLTQDEFIALLQTGYYWKKEKGHAPVRIDILSGKNV
;
A
#
# COMPACT_ATOMS: atom_id res chain seq x y z
N MET A 1 -3.66 14.77 28.86
CA MET A 1 -4.09 14.18 27.58
C MET A 1 -3.12 14.68 26.53
N MET A 2 -2.32 13.79 25.94
CA MET A 2 -1.30 14.22 24.98
C MET A 2 -1.01 13.08 24.02
N PHE A 3 -1.65 13.13 22.85
CA PHE A 3 -1.19 12.35 21.70
C PHE A 3 0.21 12.85 21.33
N ASP A 4 1.19 11.95 21.41
CA ASP A 4 2.59 12.25 21.13
C ASP A 4 3.01 11.58 19.82
N VAL A 5 3.06 12.38 18.75
CA VAL A 5 3.46 11.94 17.40
C VAL A 5 4.83 11.26 17.41
N LYS A 6 5.74 11.65 18.31
CA LYS A 6 7.09 11.07 18.38
C LYS A 6 7.11 9.63 18.89
N LYS A 7 6.01 9.18 19.51
CA LYS A 7 5.83 7.81 20.00
C LYS A 7 5.16 6.89 18.97
N VAL A 8 4.76 7.41 17.81
CA VAL A 8 4.35 6.59 16.66
C VAL A 8 5.62 6.07 15.99
N ASN A 9 5.90 4.79 16.16
CA ASN A 9 7.12 4.16 15.64
C ASN A 9 6.77 3.28 14.44
N ASN A 10 7.46 3.47 13.31
CA ASN A 10 7.28 2.65 12.10
C ASN A 10 5.80 2.49 11.64
N ARG A 11 4.98 3.55 11.77
CA ARG A 11 3.52 3.54 11.53
C ARG A 11 2.73 2.61 12.46
N GLU A 12 3.24 2.33 13.64
CA GLU A 12 2.56 1.63 14.71
C GLU A 12 2.30 2.58 15.88
N ALA A 13 1.17 2.40 16.56
CA ALA A 13 0.81 3.18 17.74
C ALA A 13 0.32 2.25 18.86
N PHE A 14 0.91 2.46 20.04
CA PHE A 14 0.62 1.74 21.28
C PHE A 14 0.08 2.74 22.31
N PHE A 15 -1.17 2.60 22.74
CA PHE A 15 -1.76 3.60 23.62
C PHE A 15 -2.91 3.07 24.48
N ILE A 16 -3.18 3.79 25.57
CA ILE A 16 -4.39 3.66 26.38
C ILE A 16 -5.39 4.71 25.93
N TYR A 17 -6.62 4.27 25.68
CA TYR A 17 -7.72 5.09 25.19
C TYR A 17 -8.86 5.13 26.22
N LEU A 18 -9.46 6.30 26.39
CA LEU A 18 -10.68 6.47 27.17
C LEU A 18 -11.87 6.56 26.20
N ASN A 19 -12.76 5.58 26.22
CA ASN A 19 -13.93 5.59 25.35
C ASN A 19 -15.01 6.58 25.85
N ALA A 20 -16.11 6.72 25.10
CA ALA A 20 -17.22 7.62 25.48
C ALA A 20 -18.01 7.14 26.70
N GLU A 21 -17.88 5.85 27.03
CA GLU A 21 -18.51 5.17 28.16
C GLU A 21 -17.59 5.21 29.41
N GLU A 22 -16.54 6.03 29.37
CA GLU A 22 -15.52 6.22 30.42
C GLU A 22 -14.69 4.96 30.76
N GLU A 23 -14.60 4.02 29.82
CA GLU A 23 -13.78 2.82 29.96
C GLU A 23 -12.39 3.02 29.35
N PHE A 24 -11.37 2.58 30.09
CA PHE A 24 -9.99 2.58 29.63
C PHE A 24 -9.67 1.26 28.91
N SER A 25 -9.06 1.36 27.74
CA SER A 25 -8.67 0.19 26.95
C SER A 25 -7.29 0.36 26.32
N LYS A 26 -6.51 -0.73 26.31
CA LYS A 26 -5.22 -0.80 25.61
C LYS A 26 -5.46 -1.05 24.12
N HIS A 27 -4.75 -0.32 23.27
CA HIS A 27 -4.84 -0.46 21.83
C HIS A 27 -3.48 -0.49 21.16
N THR A 28 -3.38 -1.41 20.22
CA THR A 28 -2.28 -1.55 19.27
C THR A 28 -2.83 -1.39 17.87
N LEU A 29 -2.27 -0.44 17.13
CA LEU A 29 -2.61 -0.18 15.73
C LEU A 29 -1.36 -0.29 14.86
N VAL A 30 -1.51 -0.91 13.70
CA VAL A 30 -0.51 -0.97 12.64
C VAL A 30 -0.99 -0.19 11.42
N ASN A 31 -0.07 0.28 10.57
CA ASN A 31 -0.37 1.13 9.41
C ASN A 31 -1.17 2.39 9.78
N VAL A 32 -0.71 3.07 10.82
CA VAL A 32 -1.35 4.26 11.38
C VAL A 32 -1.32 5.42 10.40
N VAL A 33 -2.47 6.09 10.30
CA VAL A 33 -2.74 7.32 9.57
C VAL A 33 -3.31 8.35 10.52
N GLU A 34 -2.84 9.58 10.39
CA GLU A 34 -3.25 10.70 11.21
C GLU A 34 -4.00 11.74 10.37
N LYS A 35 -5.18 12.18 10.83
CA LYS A 35 -5.94 13.25 10.16
C LYS A 35 -6.77 14.08 11.14
N ASP A 36 -6.50 15.39 11.16
CA ASP A 36 -7.15 16.37 12.03
C ASP A 36 -7.16 15.96 13.51
N ALA A 37 -8.33 15.72 14.11
CA ALA A 37 -8.49 15.27 15.49
C ALA A 37 -8.44 13.73 15.66
N HIS A 38 -8.24 12.98 14.57
CA HIS A 38 -8.39 11.53 14.54
C HIS A 38 -7.09 10.82 14.14
N ILE A 39 -6.96 9.59 14.63
CA ILE A 39 -5.95 8.61 14.25
C ILE A 39 -6.66 7.33 13.83
N GLN A 40 -6.31 6.76 12.68
CA GLN A 40 -6.86 5.49 12.20
C GLN A 40 -5.74 4.50 11.95
N GLY A 41 -5.95 3.23 12.29
CA GLY A 41 -5.02 2.16 11.96
C GLY A 41 -5.71 0.81 12.01
N TYR A 42 -5.02 -0.24 11.56
CA TYR A 42 -5.52 -1.59 11.59
C TYR A 42 -5.25 -2.22 12.97
N SER A 43 -6.29 -2.68 13.65
CA SER A 43 -6.16 -3.39 14.93
C SER A 43 -6.03 -4.88 14.68
N VAL A 44 -4.88 -5.46 15.03
CA VAL A 44 -4.60 -6.90 14.87
C VAL A 44 -5.53 -7.74 15.74
N VAL A 45 -5.72 -7.35 17.01
CA VAL A 45 -6.58 -8.04 17.99
C VAL A 45 -8.04 -8.10 17.53
N ARG A 46 -8.52 -7.03 16.89
CA ARG A 46 -9.93 -6.88 16.50
C ARG A 46 -10.17 -7.05 15.00
N ARG A 47 -9.13 -7.40 14.24
CA ARG A 47 -9.15 -7.72 12.80
C ARG A 47 -9.89 -6.69 11.93
N GLY A 48 -9.59 -5.40 12.12
CA GLY A 48 -10.24 -4.33 11.36
C GLY A 48 -9.66 -2.94 11.56
N TYR A 49 -9.96 -2.02 10.66
CA TYR A 49 -9.59 -0.60 10.77
C TYR A 49 -10.37 0.09 11.88
N ARG A 50 -9.67 0.84 12.72
CA ARG A 50 -10.26 1.55 13.86
C ARG A 50 -9.76 2.98 13.90
N THR A 51 -10.71 3.89 14.11
CA THR A 51 -10.47 5.33 14.23
C THR A 51 -10.68 5.76 15.67
N PHE A 52 -9.70 6.44 16.24
CA PHE A 52 -9.71 6.98 17.60
C PHE A 52 -9.57 8.49 17.56
N ARG A 53 -10.13 9.19 18.55
CA ARG A 53 -9.90 10.62 18.71
C ARG A 53 -8.65 10.87 19.55
N LYS A 54 -7.78 11.77 19.09
CA LYS A 54 -6.49 12.07 19.77
C LYS A 54 -6.67 12.65 21.16
N ASP A 55 -7.73 13.42 21.37
CA ASP A 55 -8.04 14.05 22.66
C ASP A 55 -8.44 13.04 23.74
N ARG A 56 -8.82 11.82 23.35
CA ARG A 56 -9.17 10.71 24.25
C ARG A 56 -8.05 9.69 24.43
N ILE A 57 -6.87 9.96 23.87
CA ILE A 57 -5.67 9.17 24.14
C ILE A 57 -5.07 9.63 25.46
N VAL A 58 -5.08 8.70 26.42
CA VAL A 58 -4.64 8.92 27.79
C VAL A 58 -3.12 8.93 27.85
N LYS A 59 -2.51 7.87 27.30
CA LYS A 59 -1.06 7.65 27.36
C LYS A 59 -0.59 6.86 26.15
N MET A 60 0.58 7.23 25.61
CA MET A 60 1.24 6.54 24.50
C MET A 60 2.56 5.91 24.94
N PHE A 61 2.87 4.78 24.32
CA PHE A 61 4.04 3.96 24.55
C PHE A 61 4.82 3.76 23.25
N THR A 62 6.11 3.46 23.37
CA THR A 62 6.99 3.27 22.21
C THR A 62 7.05 1.83 21.74
N THR A 63 6.71 0.89 22.63
CA THR A 63 6.72 -0.54 22.34
C THR A 63 5.48 -1.23 22.92
N GLN A 64 5.17 -2.41 22.37
CA GLN A 64 4.10 -3.28 22.87
C GLN A 64 4.34 -3.73 24.32
N ALA A 65 5.60 -4.05 24.69
CA ALA A 65 5.95 -4.50 26.03
C ALA A 65 5.64 -3.42 27.09
N GLU A 66 5.95 -2.15 26.81
CA GLU A 66 5.62 -1.02 27.67
C GLU A 66 4.10 -0.83 27.85
N LEU A 67 3.31 -1.10 26.80
CA LEU A 67 1.84 -1.04 26.88
C LEU A 67 1.28 -2.20 27.71
N GLU A 68 1.88 -3.39 27.65
CA GLU A 68 1.47 -4.56 28.40
C GLU A 68 1.77 -4.42 29.90
N GLU A 69 2.94 -3.88 30.25
CA GLU A 69 3.34 -3.59 31.63
C GLU A 69 2.56 -2.45 32.29
N ALA A 70 1.91 -1.58 31.50
CA ALA A 70 1.14 -0.47 32.03
C ALA A 70 -0.11 -0.94 32.80
N ASP A 71 -0.25 -0.55 34.06
CA ASP A 71 -1.42 -0.87 34.86
C ASP A 71 -2.61 0.05 34.52
N LEU A 72 -3.66 -0.53 33.94
CA LEU A 72 -4.91 0.18 33.62
C LEU A 72 -5.58 0.74 34.88
N ALA A 73 -5.48 0.06 36.01
CA ALA A 73 -6.08 0.50 37.27
C ALA A 73 -5.38 1.75 37.80
N GLN A 74 -4.06 1.82 37.69
CA GLN A 74 -3.29 2.98 38.14
C GLN A 74 -3.58 4.23 37.29
N GLU A 75 -3.78 4.05 35.97
CA GLU A 75 -4.18 5.13 35.05
C GLU A 75 -5.66 5.55 35.26
N GLN A 76 -6.54 4.62 35.61
CA GLN A 76 -7.93 4.92 36.02
C GLN A 76 -8.00 5.84 37.25
N HIS A 77 -7.16 5.58 38.26
CA HIS A 77 -7.13 6.38 39.50
C HIS A 77 -6.45 7.75 39.32
N ALA A 78 -5.46 7.85 38.42
CA ALA A 78 -4.74 9.09 38.14
C ALA A 78 -5.54 10.09 37.27
N HIS A 79 -6.59 9.63 36.56
CA HIS A 79 -7.30 10.42 35.55
C HIS A 79 -8.76 10.75 35.91
N VAL A 80 -9.12 10.75 37.20
CA VAL A 80 -10.44 11.22 37.67
C VAL A 80 -10.52 12.76 37.57
N THR A 81 -11.14 13.22 36.48
CA THR A 81 -11.56 14.60 36.11
C THR A 81 -10.49 15.63 35.74
N PRO A 82 -10.67 16.32 34.59
CA PRO A 82 -11.44 17.56 34.61
C PRO A 82 -12.60 17.60 33.60
N ALA A 83 -13.59 18.42 33.96
CA ALA A 83 -14.83 18.74 33.26
C ALA A 83 -14.85 18.48 31.76
N LEU A 84 -15.79 17.61 31.34
CA LEU A 84 -16.27 17.49 29.97
C LEU A 84 -16.59 18.90 29.43
N GLY A 85 -15.68 19.42 28.62
CA GLY A 85 -15.93 20.59 27.80
C GLY A 85 -17.17 20.31 26.97
N SER A 86 -18.17 21.17 27.17
CA SER A 86 -19.44 21.27 26.47
C SER A 86 -19.51 20.49 25.16
N ARG A 87 -20.56 19.68 25.03
CA ARG A 87 -21.08 19.03 23.83
C ARG A 87 -21.32 20.09 22.74
N ARG A 88 -20.23 20.65 22.19
CA ARG A 88 -20.27 21.58 21.07
C ARG A 88 -20.76 20.76 19.90
N GLN A 89 -21.91 21.15 19.37
CA GLN A 89 -22.33 20.68 18.06
C GLN A 89 -21.13 20.83 17.11
N PRO A 90 -20.78 19.79 16.34
CA PRO A 90 -19.62 19.84 15.47
C PRO A 90 -19.72 21.10 14.62
N ALA A 91 -18.69 21.96 14.71
CA ALA A 91 -18.57 23.14 13.88
C ALA A 91 -18.75 22.71 12.43
N ALA A 92 -19.66 23.37 11.72
CA ALA A 92 -20.15 23.05 10.38
C ALA A 92 -19.20 22.15 9.57
N ASN A 93 -19.63 20.90 9.30
CA ASN A 93 -18.92 19.90 8.50
C ASN A 93 -18.69 20.32 7.01
N GLY A 94 -18.88 21.60 6.66
CA GLY A 94 -18.88 22.14 5.29
C GLY A 94 -17.57 22.00 4.51
N GLY A 95 -16.51 21.48 5.12
CA GLY A 95 -15.23 21.19 4.49
C GLY A 95 -14.95 19.72 4.19
N TRP A 96 -15.75 18.78 4.69
CA TRP A 96 -15.46 17.34 4.58
C TRP A 96 -15.84 16.81 3.19
N GLU A 97 -14.88 16.12 2.56
CA GLU A 97 -15.08 15.42 1.28
C GLU A 97 -15.27 13.92 1.54
N VAL A 98 -16.35 13.34 1.00
CA VAL A 98 -16.65 11.91 1.09
C VAL A 98 -16.69 11.28 -0.29
N CYS A 99 -16.15 10.08 -0.42
CA CYS A 99 -16.26 9.26 -1.62
C CYS A 99 -16.92 7.95 -1.22
N PHE A 100 -17.89 7.51 -2.02
CA PHE A 100 -18.56 6.23 -1.83
C PHE A 100 -17.99 5.20 -2.80
N THR A 101 -17.79 3.99 -2.32
CA THR A 101 -17.37 2.86 -3.15
C THR A 101 -18.01 1.58 -2.64
N GLY A 102 -18.41 0.69 -3.56
CA GLY A 102 -18.86 -0.64 -3.19
C GLY A 102 -20.29 -0.77 -2.69
N PHE A 103 -21.11 0.24 -2.89
CA PHE A 103 -22.55 0.18 -2.68
C PHE A 103 -23.25 -0.11 -4.00
N ASP A 104 -24.41 -0.76 -3.94
CA ASP A 104 -25.27 -0.83 -5.12
C ASP A 104 -25.78 0.58 -5.49
N LYS A 105 -26.41 0.70 -6.67
CA LYS A 105 -26.85 2.01 -7.17
C LYS A 105 -27.81 2.71 -6.21
N ARG A 106 -28.72 1.96 -5.60
CA ARG A 106 -29.74 2.50 -4.70
C ARG A 106 -29.12 2.99 -3.39
N GLU A 107 -28.29 2.16 -2.76
CA GLU A 107 -27.58 2.50 -1.53
C GLU A 107 -26.62 3.67 -1.72
N ASN A 108 -25.92 3.73 -2.86
CA ASN A 108 -25.04 4.83 -3.19
C ASN A 108 -25.81 6.15 -3.35
N ASP A 109 -26.95 6.13 -4.03
CA ASP A 109 -27.80 7.30 -4.22
C ASP A 109 -28.37 7.79 -2.87
N GLU A 110 -28.79 6.88 -1.99
CA GLU A 110 -29.27 7.21 -0.64
C GLU A 110 -28.17 7.82 0.24
N LEU A 111 -26.95 7.26 0.22
CA LEU A 111 -25.82 7.75 1.00
C LEU A 111 -25.28 9.09 0.47
N ALA A 112 -25.29 9.29 -0.84
CA ALA A 112 -24.91 10.54 -1.46
C ALA A 112 -25.92 11.66 -1.12
N ALA A 113 -27.23 11.37 -1.18
CA ALA A 113 -28.26 12.31 -0.76
C ALA A 113 -28.13 12.69 0.72
N LEU A 114 -27.84 11.70 1.58
CA LEU A 114 -27.59 11.92 3.00
C LEU A 114 -26.38 12.85 3.22
N ALA A 115 -25.26 12.59 2.53
CA ALA A 115 -24.06 13.42 2.62
C ALA A 115 -24.32 14.87 2.20
N VAL A 116 -25.02 15.09 1.08
CA VAL A 116 -25.35 16.43 0.58
C VAL A 116 -26.26 17.16 1.58
N SER A 117 -27.27 16.48 2.14
CA SER A 117 -28.17 17.05 3.15
C SER A 117 -27.45 17.46 4.44
N SER A 118 -26.34 16.79 4.76
CA SER A 118 -25.48 17.07 5.90
C SER A 118 -24.31 18.02 5.59
N HIS A 119 -24.38 18.75 4.47
CA HIS A 119 -23.39 19.75 4.04
C HIS A 119 -22.00 19.17 3.70
N LEU A 120 -21.91 17.87 3.36
CA LEU A 120 -20.67 17.23 2.90
C LEU A 120 -20.52 17.30 1.38
N LYS A 121 -19.28 17.33 0.90
CA LYS A 121 -18.99 17.29 -0.54
C LYS A 121 -18.75 15.86 -1.01
N VAL A 122 -19.66 15.36 -1.85
CA VAL A 122 -19.51 14.04 -2.47
C VAL A 122 -18.53 14.11 -3.65
N ARG A 123 -17.51 13.25 -3.67
CA ARG A 123 -16.52 13.14 -4.74
C ARG A 123 -16.65 11.78 -5.44
N SER A 124 -16.49 11.77 -6.75
CA SER A 124 -16.54 10.55 -7.58
C SER A 124 -15.30 9.65 -7.43
N GLY A 125 -14.20 10.20 -6.90
CA GLY A 125 -12.93 9.50 -6.72
C GLY A 125 -12.16 9.97 -5.49
N VAL A 126 -11.05 9.29 -5.21
CA VAL A 126 -10.23 9.55 -4.03
C VAL A 126 -9.27 10.70 -4.29
N THR A 127 -9.64 11.89 -3.84
CA THR A 127 -8.84 13.12 -3.99
C THR A 127 -7.83 13.26 -2.85
N ALA A 128 -6.79 14.08 -3.04
CA ALA A 128 -5.83 14.39 -1.97
C ALA A 128 -6.47 15.13 -0.76
N LYS A 129 -7.64 15.75 -0.97
CA LYS A 129 -8.42 16.43 0.06
C LYS A 129 -9.53 15.55 0.66
N LEU A 130 -9.65 14.29 0.21
CA LEU A 130 -10.71 13.40 0.65
C LEU A 130 -10.62 13.16 2.16
N THR A 131 -11.68 13.47 2.91
CA THR A 131 -11.69 13.30 4.36
C THR A 131 -12.02 11.86 4.75
N CYS A 132 -13.02 11.26 4.10
CA CYS A 132 -13.37 9.85 4.32
C CYS A 132 -13.78 9.13 3.03
N LEU A 133 -13.46 7.84 2.99
CA LEU A 133 -13.97 6.88 2.03
C LEU A 133 -15.00 6.00 2.73
N CYS A 134 -16.25 6.09 2.31
CA CYS A 134 -17.31 5.22 2.77
C CYS A 134 -17.36 3.98 1.88
N CYS A 135 -17.19 2.81 2.49
CA CYS A 135 -17.03 1.51 1.84
C CYS A 135 -18.25 0.63 2.10
N GLY A 136 -18.86 0.15 1.02
CA GLY A 136 -19.89 -0.88 1.05
C GLY A 136 -19.32 -2.28 0.84
N ALA A 137 -20.19 -3.29 0.80
CA ALA A 137 -19.80 -4.69 0.68
C ALA A 137 -18.95 -5.00 -0.57
N ASN A 138 -19.10 -4.21 -1.64
CA ASN A 138 -18.40 -4.39 -2.92
C ASN A 138 -17.26 -3.36 -3.12
N ALA A 139 -16.72 -2.79 -2.04
CA ALA A 139 -15.77 -1.67 -2.13
C ALA A 139 -14.47 -2.09 -2.80
N GLY A 140 -14.09 -1.37 -3.86
CA GLY A 140 -12.87 -1.65 -4.60
C GLY A 140 -11.64 -1.27 -3.78
N TRP A 141 -10.77 -2.24 -3.49
CA TRP A 141 -9.60 -2.06 -2.64
C TRP A 141 -8.62 -0.98 -3.16
N ARG A 142 -8.55 -0.71 -4.48
CA ARG A 142 -7.80 0.43 -5.06
C ARG A 142 -8.23 1.77 -4.46
N LYS A 143 -9.54 1.99 -4.25
CA LYS A 143 -10.01 3.22 -3.59
C LYS A 143 -9.67 3.22 -2.10
N ILE A 144 -9.70 2.05 -1.45
CA ILE A 144 -9.34 1.89 -0.03
C ILE A 144 -7.85 2.16 0.18
N GLU A 145 -6.98 1.61 -0.66
CA GLU A 145 -5.54 1.83 -0.63
C GLU A 145 -5.18 3.26 -1.03
N GLU A 146 -5.77 3.80 -2.10
CA GLU A 146 -5.59 5.19 -2.49
C GLU A 146 -6.06 6.15 -1.38
N ALA A 147 -7.15 5.83 -0.70
CA ALA A 147 -7.65 6.59 0.44
C ALA A 147 -6.69 6.51 1.61
N ASN A 148 -6.20 5.32 1.94
CA ASN A 148 -5.23 5.10 3.01
C ASN A 148 -3.90 5.84 2.73
N ALA A 149 -3.38 5.74 1.49
CA ALA A 149 -2.18 6.42 1.03
C ALA A 149 -2.31 7.95 1.09
N LYS A 150 -3.51 8.48 0.82
CA LYS A 150 -3.84 9.92 0.92
C LYS A 150 -4.36 10.33 2.30
N GLY A 151 -4.31 9.42 3.27
CA GLY A 151 -4.66 9.65 4.67
C GLY A 151 -6.16 9.86 4.94
N ALA A 152 -7.04 9.43 4.04
CA ALA A 152 -8.49 9.52 4.22
C ALA A 152 -9.02 8.40 5.13
N LEU A 153 -10.00 8.72 5.98
CA LEU A 153 -10.61 7.77 6.91
C LEU A 153 -11.48 6.75 6.17
N ILE A 154 -11.27 5.46 6.41
CA ILE A 154 -12.09 4.38 5.85
C ILE A 154 -13.26 4.09 6.80
N LEU A 155 -14.50 4.19 6.33
CA LEU A 155 -15.74 3.99 7.12
C LEU A 155 -16.67 3.00 6.43
N SER A 156 -17.42 2.19 7.20
CA SER A 156 -18.55 1.43 6.65
C SER A 156 -19.79 2.32 6.45
N GLY A 157 -20.77 1.85 5.67
CA GLY A 157 -22.05 2.53 5.49
C GLY A 157 -22.79 2.82 6.82
N GLU A 158 -22.79 1.88 7.76
CA GLU A 158 -23.38 2.07 9.09
C GLU A 158 -22.60 3.09 9.93
N GLN A 159 -21.27 3.02 9.91
CA GLN A 159 -20.41 3.99 10.59
C GLN A 159 -20.59 5.39 10.03
N PHE A 160 -20.76 5.52 8.72
CA PHE A 160 -21.04 6.78 8.06
C PHE A 160 -22.42 7.32 8.48
N ARG A 161 -23.48 6.52 8.43
CA ARG A 161 -24.82 6.93 8.88
C ARG A 161 -24.83 7.38 10.35
N HIS A 162 -24.11 6.67 11.21
CA HIS A 162 -23.96 7.05 12.62
C HIS A 162 -23.16 8.35 12.79
N PHE A 163 -22.07 8.52 12.04
CA PHE A 163 -21.28 9.75 12.02
C PHE A 163 -22.11 10.95 11.57
N ILE A 164 -22.95 10.80 10.55
CA ILE A 164 -23.88 11.86 10.12
C ILE A 164 -24.89 12.21 11.22
N ALA A 165 -25.45 11.20 11.88
CA ALA A 165 -26.50 11.39 12.89
C ALA A 165 -25.98 11.96 14.22
N THR A 166 -24.74 11.60 14.61
CA THR A 166 -24.23 11.85 15.98
C THR A 166 -22.94 12.65 16.04
N GLY A 167 -22.23 12.81 14.91
CA GLY A 167 -20.88 13.36 14.87
C GLY A 167 -19.79 12.40 15.35
N GLU A 168 -20.14 11.14 15.70
CA GLU A 168 -19.21 10.14 16.23
C GLU A 168 -19.20 8.86 15.36
N ILE A 169 -18.02 8.24 15.24
CA ILE A 169 -17.82 6.96 14.51
C ILE A 169 -17.81 5.82 15.55
N PRO A 170 -18.82 4.93 15.56
CA PRO A 170 -18.94 3.89 16.59
C PRO A 170 -17.90 2.77 16.42
N TYR A 171 -17.44 2.24 17.55
CA TYR A 171 -16.37 1.23 17.63
C TYR A 171 -16.90 -0.23 17.58
N LYS A 172 -18.20 -0.47 17.70
CA LYS A 172 -18.78 -1.82 17.67
C LYS A 172 -19.17 -2.19 16.24
N SER A 173 -18.42 -3.11 15.61
CA SER A 173 -18.89 -3.89 14.45
C SER A 173 -19.41 -5.22 14.97
N LYS A 174 -20.49 -5.77 14.40
CA LYS A 174 -21.16 -7.00 14.89
C LYS A 174 -20.16 -8.15 15.12
N GLU A 175 -20.07 -8.57 16.36
CA GLU A 175 -19.45 -9.83 16.79
C GLU A 175 -20.36 -10.99 16.35
N THR A 176 -19.79 -12.02 15.73
CA THR A 176 -20.50 -13.28 15.48
C THR A 176 -20.30 -14.19 16.69
N ASP A 177 -21.37 -14.27 17.48
CA ASP A 177 -21.82 -15.33 18.39
C ASP A 177 -21.01 -15.71 19.64
N GLY A 178 -21.63 -15.44 20.81
CA GLY A 178 -22.16 -16.48 21.70
C GLY A 178 -21.19 -17.34 22.53
N ARG A 179 -21.00 -16.95 23.80
CA ARG A 179 -20.37 -17.69 24.93
C ARG A 179 -21.04 -19.05 25.24
N PRO A 180 -20.40 -20.02 25.96
CA PRO A 180 -19.71 -19.79 27.23
C PRO A 180 -18.37 -20.50 27.46
N ALA A 181 -17.63 -19.95 28.44
CA ALA A 181 -16.48 -20.55 29.07
C ALA A 181 -16.91 -21.66 30.03
N ASP A 182 -16.16 -22.76 30.07
CA ASP A 182 -15.57 -23.21 31.34
C ASP A 182 -14.31 -24.08 31.14
N ASN A 183 -13.36 -23.80 32.02
CA ASN A 183 -12.30 -24.62 32.62
C ASN A 183 -11.07 -25.21 31.87
N THR A 184 -9.92 -24.81 32.45
CA THR A 184 -8.65 -25.53 32.69
C THR A 184 -7.60 -25.71 31.58
N ALA A 185 -6.65 -24.75 31.58
CA ALA A 185 -5.18 -24.82 31.43
C ALA A 185 -4.45 -25.53 30.25
N THR A 186 -3.38 -24.86 29.77
CA THR A 186 -2.19 -25.38 29.03
C THR A 186 -2.37 -25.90 27.59
N GLU A 187 -1.35 -25.75 26.73
CA GLU A 187 -1.31 -25.90 25.24
C GLU A 187 -1.83 -24.78 24.29
N PRO A 188 -2.61 -23.76 24.69
CA PRO A 188 -3.31 -22.89 23.72
C PRO A 188 -2.38 -21.95 22.95
N ASP A 189 -1.29 -21.46 23.52
CA ASP A 189 -0.43 -20.46 22.86
C ASP A 189 0.32 -21.02 21.65
N LYS A 190 0.76 -22.28 21.72
CA LYS A 190 1.40 -22.97 20.57
C LYS A 190 0.39 -23.30 19.49
N LEU A 191 -0.84 -23.64 19.87
CA LEU A 191 -1.92 -23.89 18.92
C LEU A 191 -2.39 -22.58 18.27
N GLN A 192 -2.48 -21.50 19.04
CA GLN A 192 -2.87 -20.17 18.58
C GLN A 192 -1.81 -19.57 17.64
N ALA A 193 -0.53 -19.59 18.02
CA ALA A 193 0.56 -19.13 17.16
C ALA A 193 0.63 -19.93 15.84
N LEU A 194 0.35 -21.24 15.89
CA LEU A 194 0.29 -22.06 14.68
C LEU A 194 -0.97 -21.78 13.84
N ARG A 195 -2.12 -21.51 14.47
CA ARG A 195 -3.33 -21.07 13.76
C ARG A 195 -3.10 -19.73 13.06
N GLU A 196 -2.39 -18.82 13.71
CA GLU A 196 -1.98 -17.53 13.13
C GLU A 196 -0.97 -17.71 12.00
N SER A 197 0.00 -18.61 12.16
CA SER A 197 0.96 -18.96 11.10
C SER A 197 0.30 -19.63 9.89
N ALA A 198 -0.63 -20.56 10.11
CA ALA A 198 -1.42 -21.18 9.04
C ALA A 198 -2.29 -20.14 8.33
N ALA A 199 -2.99 -19.28 9.08
CA ALA A 199 -3.76 -18.18 8.50
C ALA A 199 -2.87 -17.21 7.70
N ALA A 200 -1.70 -16.84 8.22
CA ALA A 200 -0.73 -16.00 7.50
C ALA A 200 -0.25 -16.65 6.20
N THR A 201 0.00 -17.97 6.20
CA THR A 201 0.44 -18.72 5.01
C THR A 201 -0.53 -18.60 3.84
N PHE A 202 -1.84 -18.54 4.11
CA PHE A 202 -2.89 -18.42 3.09
C PHE A 202 -3.32 -16.97 2.79
N ASN A 203 -3.15 -16.06 3.75
CA ASN A 203 -3.42 -14.63 3.57
C ASN A 203 -2.36 -13.92 2.70
N THR A 204 -1.14 -14.46 2.63
CA THR A 204 -0.03 -13.87 1.89
C THR A 204 0.53 -14.86 0.87
N LEU A 205 -0.30 -15.36 -0.05
CA LEU A 205 0.22 -16.01 -1.24
C LEU A 205 1.06 -15.00 -2.04
N ARG A 206 2.31 -15.29 -2.36
CA ARG A 206 3.49 -14.90 -1.58
C ARG A 206 4.18 -13.78 -2.35
N SER A 207 4.86 -12.86 -1.66
CA SER A 207 5.84 -12.00 -2.31
C SER A 207 6.77 -12.88 -3.15
N LEU A 208 6.89 -12.63 -4.45
CA LEU A 208 7.83 -13.39 -5.27
C LEU A 208 9.22 -13.30 -4.63
N PRO A 209 9.86 -14.44 -4.33
CA PRO A 209 11.19 -14.44 -3.72
C PRO A 209 12.17 -13.72 -4.66
N ARG A 210 13.06 -12.92 -4.08
CA ARG A 210 14.08 -12.21 -4.86
C ARG A 210 14.99 -13.24 -5.52
N SER A 211 15.31 -13.03 -6.79
CA SER A 211 16.15 -13.93 -7.58
C SER A 211 17.61 -13.52 -7.51
N ASN A 212 18.53 -14.49 -7.53
CA ASN A 212 19.96 -14.23 -7.73
C ASN A 212 20.28 -13.89 -9.20
N ILE A 213 19.32 -14.08 -10.13
CA ILE A 213 19.45 -13.73 -11.54
C ILE A 213 19.05 -12.26 -11.71
N LEU A 214 20.04 -11.41 -11.96
CA LEU A 214 19.82 -9.99 -12.20
C LEU A 214 19.41 -9.74 -13.65
N ILE A 215 18.41 -8.87 -13.85
CA ILE A 215 17.99 -8.47 -15.21
C ILE A 215 19.03 -7.55 -15.89
N ALA A 216 19.87 -6.89 -15.09
CA ALA A 216 20.96 -6.04 -15.55
C ALA A 216 22.27 -6.38 -14.80
N GLN A 217 23.33 -6.60 -15.57
CA GLN A 217 24.70 -6.65 -15.05
C GLN A 217 25.40 -5.34 -15.39
N PHE A 218 26.10 -4.76 -14.41
CA PHE A 218 26.74 -3.45 -14.57
C PHE A 218 28.26 -3.58 -14.69
N VAL A 219 28.81 -3.12 -15.80
CA VAL A 219 30.26 -3.02 -16.06
C VAL A 219 30.59 -1.58 -16.39
N ASP A 220 31.66 -1.05 -15.80
CA ASP A 220 32.06 0.37 -15.90
C ASP A 220 30.92 1.35 -15.55
N GLY A 221 30.02 0.94 -14.63
CA GLY A 221 28.89 1.75 -14.19
C GLY A 221 27.67 1.74 -15.11
N TYR A 222 27.63 0.90 -16.16
CA TYR A 222 26.51 0.81 -17.10
C TYR A 222 25.99 -0.63 -17.28
N ALA A 223 24.69 -0.78 -17.51
CA ALA A 223 24.07 -2.06 -17.84
C ALA A 223 24.62 -2.59 -19.18
N VAL A 224 25.16 -3.81 -19.16
CA VAL A 224 25.77 -4.44 -20.34
C VAL A 224 24.72 -5.11 -21.21
N GLY A 225 24.85 -4.96 -22.53
CA GLY A 225 23.97 -5.60 -23.51
C GLY A 225 22.63 -4.90 -23.74
N TRP A 226 22.37 -3.80 -23.02
CA TRP A 226 21.16 -3.00 -23.19
C TRP A 226 21.37 -1.96 -24.31
N ARG A 227 20.30 -1.66 -25.06
CA ARG A 227 20.31 -0.65 -26.12
C ARG A 227 20.28 0.78 -25.62
N PHE A 228 19.90 0.98 -24.36
CA PHE A 228 20.05 2.25 -23.67
C PHE A 228 21.17 2.16 -22.63
N ALA A 229 21.95 3.24 -22.51
CA ALA A 229 23.00 3.37 -21.53
C ALA A 229 22.40 3.61 -20.13
N VAL A 230 22.03 2.54 -19.43
CA VAL A 230 21.47 2.62 -18.07
C VAL A 230 22.59 2.61 -17.04
N LYS A 231 22.71 3.68 -16.23
CA LYS A 231 23.72 3.79 -15.17
C LYS A 231 23.41 2.92 -13.95
N SER A 232 24.44 2.51 -13.21
CA SER A 232 24.31 1.71 -11.98
C SER A 232 23.57 2.40 -10.83
N VAL A 233 23.35 3.72 -10.90
CA VAL A 233 22.50 4.44 -9.95
C VAL A 233 21.04 3.96 -10.01
N PHE A 234 20.61 3.42 -11.15
CA PHE A 234 19.26 2.88 -11.33
C PHE A 234 19.09 1.46 -10.80
N LYS A 235 20.07 0.90 -10.07
CA LYS A 235 19.91 -0.40 -9.42
C LYS A 235 18.67 -0.44 -8.54
N GLU A 236 18.41 0.60 -7.75
CA GLU A 236 17.22 0.64 -6.90
C GLU A 236 15.92 0.70 -7.71
N ALA A 237 15.87 1.50 -8.77
CA ALA A 237 14.73 1.58 -9.69
C ALA A 237 14.45 0.24 -10.41
N LEU A 238 15.50 -0.55 -10.65
CA LEU A 238 15.41 -1.90 -11.19
C LEU A 238 15.15 -2.97 -10.12
N ASP A 239 14.95 -2.58 -8.85
CA ASP A 239 14.83 -3.49 -7.70
C ASP A 239 16.01 -4.44 -7.53
N ILE A 240 17.22 -3.97 -7.84
CA ILE A 240 18.49 -4.67 -7.59
C ILE A 240 19.06 -4.16 -6.27
N LYS A 241 19.16 -5.06 -5.28
CA LYS A 241 19.63 -4.74 -3.94
C LYS A 241 20.58 -5.81 -3.42
N GLN A 242 21.47 -5.42 -2.52
CA GLN A 242 22.28 -6.38 -1.77
C GLN A 242 21.43 -6.97 -0.65
N THR A 243 21.41 -8.28 -0.55
CA THR A 243 20.62 -9.01 0.44
C THR A 243 21.45 -10.11 1.09
N THR A 244 21.23 -10.30 2.38
CA THR A 244 21.82 -11.40 3.15
C THR A 244 21.11 -12.71 2.80
N ALA A 245 21.85 -13.65 2.22
CA ALA A 245 21.42 -15.03 2.03
C ALA A 245 22.03 -15.93 3.12
N VAL A 246 21.33 -17.01 3.45
CA VAL A 246 21.78 -18.02 4.43
C VAL A 246 21.90 -19.36 3.73
N PHE A 247 23.09 -19.96 3.80
CA PHE A 247 23.31 -21.33 3.36
C PHE A 247 24.03 -22.08 4.48
N ASP A 248 23.43 -23.17 4.95
CA ASP A 248 23.97 -24.01 6.02
C ASP A 248 24.36 -23.23 7.29
N GLY A 249 23.53 -22.25 7.68
CA GLY A 249 23.78 -21.38 8.83
C GLY A 249 24.80 -20.25 8.60
N TYR A 250 25.52 -20.25 7.47
CA TYR A 250 26.43 -19.18 7.10
C TYR A 250 25.71 -18.07 6.35
N LYS A 251 25.89 -16.83 6.82
CA LYS A 251 25.37 -15.63 6.17
C LYS A 251 26.37 -15.13 5.15
N TYR A 252 25.90 -14.85 3.93
CA TYR A 252 26.69 -14.20 2.90
C TYR A 252 25.85 -13.14 2.18
N GLU A 253 26.51 -12.10 1.70
CA GLU A 253 25.86 -11.04 0.95
C GLU A 253 25.87 -11.36 -0.54
N THR A 254 24.73 -11.18 -1.20
CA THR A 254 24.62 -11.33 -2.66
C THR A 254 23.68 -10.29 -3.23
N TRP A 255 23.91 -9.91 -4.47
CA TRP A 255 22.97 -9.07 -5.21
C TRP A 255 21.76 -9.90 -5.61
N THR A 256 20.57 -9.34 -5.41
CA THR A 256 19.31 -9.98 -5.80
C THR A 256 18.40 -9.01 -6.53
N GLN A 257 17.61 -9.59 -7.43
CA GLN A 257 16.59 -8.95 -8.25
C GLN A 257 15.23 -9.18 -7.59
N GLY A 258 14.57 -8.10 -7.20
CA GLY A 258 13.15 -8.16 -6.86
C GLY A 258 12.30 -8.00 -8.11
N ASN A 259 11.01 -7.76 -7.91
CA ASN A 259 10.04 -7.74 -8.98
C ASN A 259 9.29 -6.41 -9.07
N ARG A 260 9.67 -5.38 -8.31
CA ARG A 260 8.95 -4.10 -8.29
C ARG A 260 9.82 -2.97 -8.83
N TYR A 261 9.62 -2.64 -10.10
CA TYR A 261 10.32 -1.52 -10.71
C TYR A 261 9.75 -0.18 -10.24
N ALA A 262 10.62 0.83 -10.14
CA ALA A 262 10.26 2.15 -9.65
C ALA A 262 11.09 3.23 -10.35
N PHE A 263 10.66 3.63 -11.54
CA PHE A 263 11.21 4.79 -12.24
C PHE A 263 10.45 6.07 -11.86
N HIS A 264 11.17 7.18 -11.74
CA HIS A 264 10.64 8.42 -11.21
C HIS A 264 10.57 9.53 -12.25
N ARG A 265 9.62 10.44 -12.10
CA ARG A 265 9.54 11.63 -12.93
C ARG A 265 10.88 12.38 -12.97
N GLY A 266 11.36 12.62 -14.19
CA GLY A 266 12.62 13.31 -14.43
C GLY A 266 13.76 12.37 -14.81
N ASP A 267 13.64 11.07 -14.54
CA ASP A 267 14.62 10.06 -14.97
C ASP A 267 14.78 10.11 -16.49
N ALA A 268 16.03 10.09 -16.94
CA ALA A 268 16.39 10.20 -18.35
C ALA A 268 17.45 9.16 -18.72
N PHE A 269 17.18 8.47 -19.82
CA PHE A 269 18.04 7.43 -20.37
C PHE A 269 18.39 7.77 -21.81
N TYR A 270 19.66 7.59 -22.15
CA TYR A 270 20.22 7.93 -23.44
C TYR A 270 20.57 6.64 -24.17
N SER A 271 20.39 6.61 -25.49
CA SER A 271 20.72 5.43 -26.30
C SER A 271 22.21 5.10 -26.33
N ASP A 272 23.07 6.05 -25.94
CA ASP A 272 24.53 5.86 -25.88
C ASP A 272 25.12 6.53 -24.63
N LYS A 273 26.26 6.00 -24.15
CA LYS A 273 27.00 6.54 -23.00
C LYS A 273 27.44 7.98 -23.23
N LEU A 274 27.70 8.38 -24.48
CA LEU A 274 28.05 9.74 -24.86
C LEU A 274 26.99 10.75 -24.41
N GLY A 275 25.72 10.35 -24.28
CA GLY A 275 24.66 11.21 -23.74
C GLY A 275 24.92 11.71 -22.30
N TYR A 276 25.79 11.01 -21.56
CA TYR A 276 26.22 11.40 -20.22
C TYR A 276 27.61 12.06 -20.17
N THR A 277 28.46 11.84 -21.17
CA THR A 277 29.88 12.22 -21.11
C THR A 277 30.29 13.26 -22.15
N ASP A 278 29.77 13.16 -23.38
CA ASP A 278 30.08 14.05 -24.49
C ASP A 278 28.80 14.33 -25.29
N TRP A 279 28.10 15.37 -24.85
CA TRP A 279 26.83 15.78 -25.41
C TRP A 279 26.91 16.19 -26.89
N PRO A 280 27.88 17.02 -27.34
CA PRO A 280 28.04 17.31 -28.76
C PRO A 280 28.29 16.09 -29.64
N ALA A 281 29.04 15.09 -29.16
CA ALA A 281 29.24 13.84 -29.90
C ALA A 281 27.95 13.02 -29.96
N PHE A 282 27.21 12.93 -28.84
CA PHE A 282 25.93 12.23 -28.77
C PHE A 282 24.91 12.75 -29.79
N LEU A 283 24.78 14.08 -29.93
CA LEU A 283 23.82 14.70 -30.87
C LEU A 283 24.08 14.34 -32.35
N LYS A 284 25.29 13.87 -32.67
CA LYS A 284 25.68 13.48 -34.03
C LYS A 284 25.38 12.02 -34.36
N LEU A 285 25.04 11.19 -33.36
CA LEU A 285 24.77 9.78 -33.57
C LEU A 285 23.44 9.59 -34.32
N GLU A 286 23.41 8.67 -35.27
CA GLU A 286 22.19 8.36 -36.04
C GLU A 286 21.08 7.73 -35.18
N HIS A 287 21.48 7.00 -34.15
CA HIS A 287 20.60 6.33 -33.19
C HIS A 287 20.41 7.16 -31.90
N ALA A 288 20.78 8.44 -31.91
CA ALA A 288 20.62 9.32 -30.75
C ALA A 288 19.13 9.45 -30.38
N ALA A 289 18.78 8.91 -29.21
CA ALA A 289 17.46 8.97 -28.64
C ALA A 289 17.55 9.10 -27.13
N ILE A 290 16.59 9.82 -26.56
CA ILE A 290 16.48 10.02 -25.13
C ILE A 290 15.06 9.65 -24.74
N VAL A 291 14.92 8.82 -23.72
CA VAL A 291 13.62 8.56 -23.10
C VAL A 291 13.62 9.18 -21.72
N LYS A 292 12.62 10.04 -21.47
CA LYS A 292 12.48 10.77 -20.22
C LYS A 292 11.15 10.47 -19.55
N VAL A 293 11.19 10.05 -18.29
CA VAL A 293 9.98 9.76 -17.51
C VAL A 293 9.27 11.06 -17.16
N ARG A 294 8.00 11.14 -17.54
CA ARG A 294 7.14 12.30 -17.32
C ARG A 294 6.15 12.08 -16.17
N PHE A 295 5.57 10.88 -16.11
CA PHE A 295 4.66 10.46 -15.05
C PHE A 295 4.81 8.96 -14.78
N GLU A 296 4.59 8.56 -13.54
CA GLU A 296 4.71 7.20 -13.05
C GLU A 296 3.51 6.77 -12.20
N CYS A 297 3.12 5.50 -12.35
CA CYS A 297 2.26 4.74 -11.46
C CYS A 297 3.03 3.50 -11.02
N PHE A 298 3.16 3.31 -9.71
CA PHE A 298 3.97 2.24 -9.13
C PHE A 298 3.42 0.85 -9.45
N ALA A 299 4.33 -0.12 -9.55
CA ALA A 299 3.98 -1.53 -9.65
C ALA A 299 3.54 -2.08 -8.28
N GLY A 300 2.57 -2.98 -8.25
CA GLY A 300 1.96 -3.46 -7.02
C GLY A 300 1.23 -4.79 -7.19
N TYR A 301 0.81 -5.36 -6.08
CA TYR A 301 -0.09 -6.52 -6.09
C TYR A 301 -1.50 -6.04 -5.78
N GLU A 302 -2.43 -6.59 -6.53
CA GLU A 302 -3.83 -6.26 -6.50
C GLU A 302 -4.63 -7.46 -6.06
N THR A 303 -5.38 -7.37 -4.96
CA THR A 303 -6.28 -8.47 -4.59
C THR A 303 -7.44 -8.52 -5.59
N VAL A 304 -7.45 -9.57 -6.42
CA VAL A 304 -8.44 -9.82 -7.47
C VAL A 304 -9.62 -10.64 -6.94
N ALA A 305 -9.38 -11.54 -5.99
CA ALA A 305 -10.45 -12.29 -5.35
C ALA A 305 -10.11 -12.56 -3.87
N THR A 306 -11.15 -12.70 -3.05
CA THR A 306 -11.03 -13.05 -1.64
C THR A 306 -11.96 -14.21 -1.36
N LEU A 307 -11.47 -15.24 -0.67
CA LEU A 307 -12.25 -16.34 -0.15
C LEU A 307 -12.14 -16.34 1.37
N ASP A 308 -13.24 -16.01 2.03
CA ASP A 308 -13.36 -16.07 3.49
C ASP A 308 -14.12 -17.35 3.87
N GLY A 309 -13.59 -18.12 4.81
CA GLY A 309 -14.22 -19.38 5.20
C GLY A 309 -13.61 -20.05 6.42
N LEU A 310 -14.13 -21.23 6.74
CA LEU A 310 -13.64 -22.08 7.81
C LEU A 310 -12.96 -23.30 7.19
N PHE A 311 -11.71 -23.54 7.57
CA PHE A 311 -10.93 -24.70 7.14
C PHE A 311 -10.97 -25.80 8.21
N SER A 312 -11.29 -27.02 7.78
CA SER A 312 -11.12 -28.23 8.57
C SER A 312 -10.28 -29.21 7.77
N GLY A 313 -9.20 -29.72 8.35
CA GLY A 313 -8.28 -30.62 7.67
C GLY A 313 -6.88 -30.64 8.28
N GLU A 314 -6.00 -31.44 7.68
CA GLU A 314 -4.60 -31.53 8.08
C GLU A 314 -3.76 -30.42 7.45
N PHE A 315 -2.87 -29.81 8.24
CA PHE A 315 -1.91 -28.81 7.80
C PHE A 315 -0.49 -29.23 8.15
N VAL A 316 0.41 -29.14 7.16
CA VAL A 316 1.84 -29.41 7.30
C VAL A 316 2.58 -28.13 6.93
N PRO A 317 3.20 -27.42 7.89
CA PRO A 317 4.00 -26.23 7.59
C PRO A 317 5.29 -26.59 6.84
N GLU A 318 5.77 -25.67 6.00
CA GLU A 318 6.98 -25.88 5.16
C GLU A 318 8.22 -26.21 6.00
N ASN A 319 9.03 -27.13 5.47
CA ASN A 319 10.36 -27.55 5.96
C ASN A 319 10.42 -28.24 7.34
N LEU A 320 9.28 -28.61 7.95
CA LEU A 320 9.29 -29.44 9.15
C LEU A 320 8.87 -30.88 8.82
N ILE A 321 9.77 -31.84 9.08
CA ILE A 321 9.45 -33.26 9.20
C ILE A 321 8.68 -33.46 10.52
N THR A 322 7.50 -32.85 10.64
CA THR A 322 6.62 -33.00 11.80
C THR A 322 5.28 -33.57 11.37
N ALA A 323 4.64 -34.30 12.29
CA ALA A 323 3.32 -34.89 12.07
C ALA A 323 2.29 -33.82 11.61
N PRO A 324 1.39 -34.14 10.66
CA PRO A 324 0.33 -33.23 10.24
C PRO A 324 -0.50 -32.78 11.43
N LYS A 325 -0.82 -31.48 11.49
CA LYS A 325 -1.70 -30.97 12.53
C LYS A 325 -3.11 -30.81 12.00
N VAL A 326 -4.07 -31.40 12.70
CA VAL A 326 -5.49 -31.29 12.37
C VAL A 326 -6.03 -29.96 12.87
N PHE A 327 -6.69 -29.23 11.99
CA PHE A 327 -7.48 -28.06 12.33
C PHE A 327 -8.96 -28.35 12.15
N GLU A 328 -9.77 -27.82 13.07
CA GLU A 328 -11.22 -27.79 12.95
C GLU A 328 -11.68 -26.33 12.90
N ARG A 329 -12.47 -26.01 11.86
CA ARG A 329 -13.13 -24.71 11.66
C ARG A 329 -12.19 -23.51 11.84
N LEU A 330 -10.96 -23.60 11.35
CA LEU A 330 -9.99 -22.51 11.38
C LEU A 330 -10.46 -21.39 10.46
N PRO A 331 -10.70 -20.15 10.95
CA PRO A 331 -11.01 -19.03 10.08
C PRO A 331 -9.83 -18.71 9.18
N LEU A 332 -10.04 -18.83 7.87
CA LEU A 332 -9.06 -18.49 6.85
C LEU A 332 -9.63 -17.42 5.92
N ARG A 333 -8.73 -16.55 5.47
CA ARG A 333 -8.94 -15.65 4.34
C ARG A 333 -7.87 -15.98 3.32
N ILE A 334 -8.29 -16.19 2.08
CA ILE A 334 -7.40 -16.47 0.96
C ILE A 334 -7.57 -15.33 -0.03
N GLU A 335 -6.47 -14.65 -0.33
CA GLU A 335 -6.46 -13.58 -1.31
C GLU A 335 -5.80 -14.07 -2.61
N SER A 336 -6.55 -14.04 -3.71
CA SER A 336 -5.96 -14.16 -5.04
C SER A 336 -5.47 -12.77 -5.44
N GLN A 337 -4.16 -12.61 -5.58
CA GLN A 337 -3.57 -11.34 -6.01
C GLN A 337 -3.04 -11.42 -7.45
N SER A 338 -3.22 -10.37 -8.23
CA SER A 338 -2.60 -10.18 -9.54
C SER A 338 -1.55 -9.09 -9.43
N TYR A 339 -0.41 -9.29 -10.08
CA TYR A 339 0.60 -8.25 -10.18
C TYR A 339 0.17 -7.22 -11.23
N ASP A 340 0.05 -5.95 -10.83
CA ASP A 340 -0.03 -4.80 -11.73
C ASP A 340 1.39 -4.25 -11.91
N PRO A 341 1.97 -4.31 -13.12
CA PRO A 341 3.33 -3.83 -13.37
C PRO A 341 3.46 -2.30 -13.27
N GLY A 342 2.36 -1.56 -13.08
CA GLY A 342 2.36 -0.11 -13.09
C GLY A 342 2.55 0.44 -14.50
N THR A 343 2.30 1.74 -14.66
CA THR A 343 2.34 2.44 -15.94
C THR A 343 3.27 3.64 -15.86
N LEU A 344 4.04 3.87 -16.92
CA LEU A 344 4.91 5.01 -17.14
C LEU A 344 4.47 5.79 -18.38
N VAL A 345 4.46 7.10 -18.26
CA VAL A 345 4.36 8.01 -19.40
C VAL A 345 5.75 8.60 -19.64
N ILE A 346 6.30 8.37 -20.82
CA ILE A 346 7.63 8.84 -21.22
C ILE A 346 7.56 9.76 -22.42
N ASP A 347 8.47 10.73 -22.48
CA ASP A 347 8.73 11.52 -23.67
C ASP A 347 9.94 10.95 -24.40
N VAL A 348 9.82 10.72 -25.71
CA VAL A 348 10.92 10.34 -26.60
C VAL A 348 11.45 11.60 -27.26
N LEU A 349 12.74 11.89 -27.04
CA LEU A 349 13.43 13.04 -27.60
C LEU A 349 14.50 12.58 -28.59
N ARG A 350 14.66 13.32 -29.69
CA ARG A 350 15.72 13.10 -30.69
C ARG A 350 16.45 14.40 -31.00
N PRO A 351 17.71 14.35 -31.45
CA PRO A 351 18.39 15.53 -31.96
C PRO A 351 17.63 16.13 -33.14
N THR A 352 17.59 17.46 -33.18
CA THR A 352 17.07 18.21 -34.32
C THR A 352 17.94 18.00 -35.56
N SER A 353 17.41 18.31 -36.74
CA SER A 353 18.15 18.16 -38.01
C SER A 353 19.47 18.96 -38.07
N ASP A 354 19.57 20.06 -37.31
CA ASP A 354 20.80 20.85 -37.16
C ASP A 354 21.76 20.33 -36.08
N GLN A 355 21.39 19.25 -35.37
CA GLN A 355 22.17 18.58 -34.31
C GLN A 355 22.60 19.51 -33.17
N LYS A 356 21.87 20.60 -32.91
CA LYS A 356 22.19 21.57 -31.85
C LYS A 356 21.41 21.36 -30.56
N ARG A 357 20.20 20.79 -30.67
CA ARG A 357 19.30 20.56 -29.54
C ARG A 357 18.55 19.26 -29.72
N VAL A 358 17.76 18.89 -28.72
CA VAL A 358 16.81 17.79 -28.83
C VAL A 358 15.39 18.33 -28.83
N GLU A 359 14.51 17.66 -29.54
CA GLU A 359 13.08 17.94 -29.55
C GLU A 359 12.28 16.67 -29.24
N ARG A 360 11.12 16.86 -28.63
CA ARG A 360 10.21 15.76 -28.31
C ARG A 360 9.48 15.35 -29.58
N VAL A 361 9.63 14.08 -29.95
CA VAL A 361 9.04 13.52 -31.17
C VAL A 361 7.71 12.84 -30.85
N GLU A 362 7.64 12.14 -29.73
CA GLU A 362 6.44 11.42 -29.29
C GLU A 362 6.37 11.31 -27.76
N THR A 363 5.19 10.96 -27.26
CA THR A 363 4.94 10.62 -25.86
C THR A 363 4.29 9.24 -25.81
N LEU A 364 4.87 8.32 -25.05
CA LEU A 364 4.43 6.93 -24.95
C LEU A 364 3.89 6.63 -23.56
N SER A 365 2.84 5.81 -23.49
CA SER A 365 2.34 5.22 -22.25
C SER A 365 2.62 3.72 -22.29
N LEU A 366 3.47 3.24 -21.39
CA LEU A 366 3.98 1.87 -21.34
C LEU A 366 3.82 1.31 -19.93
N THR A 367 3.68 0.00 -19.78
CA THR A 367 3.91 -0.63 -18.46
C THR A 367 5.39 -0.53 -18.07
N GLN A 368 5.73 -0.70 -16.78
CA GLN A 368 7.15 -0.69 -16.38
C GLN A 368 7.95 -1.83 -17.03
N ASP A 369 7.33 -3.00 -17.22
CA ASP A 369 7.94 -4.14 -17.91
C ASP A 369 8.23 -3.80 -19.39
N GLU A 370 7.28 -3.17 -20.09
CA GLU A 370 7.48 -2.70 -21.46
C GLU A 370 8.55 -1.61 -21.55
N PHE A 371 8.64 -0.74 -20.55
CA PHE A 371 9.69 0.27 -20.49
C PHE A 371 11.08 -0.36 -20.34
N ILE A 372 11.22 -1.37 -19.48
CA ILE A 372 12.48 -2.13 -19.35
C ILE A 372 12.81 -2.85 -20.65
N ALA A 373 11.83 -3.52 -21.27
CA ALA A 373 12.03 -4.16 -22.57
C ALA A 373 12.49 -3.15 -23.62
N LEU A 374 11.96 -1.93 -23.61
CA LEU A 374 12.41 -0.84 -24.47
C LEU A 374 13.85 -0.40 -24.17
N LEU A 375 14.24 -0.25 -22.89
CA LEU A 375 15.61 0.07 -22.54
C LEU A 375 16.60 -1.03 -22.95
N GLN A 376 16.20 -2.30 -22.82
CA GLN A 376 17.01 -3.46 -23.20
C GLN A 376 17.15 -3.58 -24.71
N THR A 377 16.05 -3.45 -25.45
CA THR A 377 15.97 -3.87 -26.85
C THR A 377 15.89 -2.73 -27.84
N GLY A 378 15.55 -1.52 -27.40
CA GLY A 378 15.30 -0.37 -28.27
C GLY A 378 13.93 -0.40 -28.96
N TYR A 379 13.08 -1.40 -28.67
CA TYR A 379 11.77 -1.55 -29.30
C TYR A 379 10.63 -1.42 -28.29
N TYR A 380 9.47 -0.94 -28.76
CA TYR A 380 8.21 -1.11 -28.05
C TYR A 380 7.11 -1.63 -28.98
N TRP A 381 6.03 -2.13 -28.38
CA TRP A 381 4.84 -2.53 -29.11
C TRP A 381 3.80 -1.40 -29.05
N LYS A 382 3.54 -0.76 -30.19
CA LYS A 382 2.48 0.23 -30.32
C LYS A 382 1.14 -0.51 -30.42
N LYS A 383 0.26 -0.26 -29.44
CA LYS A 383 -1.05 -0.90 -29.32
C LYS A 383 -2.15 0.12 -29.59
N GLU A 384 -2.86 -0.04 -30.69
CA GLU A 384 -4.00 0.80 -31.07
C GLU A 384 -5.29 -0.03 -31.07
N LYS A 385 -6.38 0.52 -30.53
CA LYS A 385 -7.64 -0.22 -30.43
C LYS A 385 -8.14 -0.59 -31.82
N GLY A 386 -8.42 -1.88 -32.03
CA GLY A 386 -8.89 -2.40 -33.32
C GLY A 386 -7.79 -2.74 -34.34
N HIS A 387 -6.51 -2.56 -34.00
CA HIS A 387 -5.38 -2.90 -34.86
C HIS A 387 -4.46 -3.92 -34.19
N ALA A 388 -3.74 -4.70 -35.00
CA ALA A 388 -2.70 -5.58 -34.48
C ALA A 388 -1.55 -4.75 -33.88
N PRO A 389 -0.96 -5.17 -32.74
CA PRO A 389 0.20 -4.48 -32.18
C PRO A 389 1.36 -4.42 -33.18
N VAL A 390 1.96 -3.25 -33.34
CA VAL A 390 3.09 -3.04 -34.26
C VAL A 390 4.36 -2.83 -33.44
N ARG A 391 5.43 -3.56 -33.78
CA ARG A 391 6.74 -3.37 -33.15
C ARG A 391 7.44 -2.16 -33.78
N ILE A 392 7.79 -1.18 -32.96
CA ILE A 392 8.46 0.06 -33.37
C ILE A 392 9.87 0.08 -32.78
N ASP A 393 10.87 0.39 -33.60
CA ASP A 393 12.25 0.64 -33.20
C ASP A 393 12.43 2.14 -32.90
N ILE A 394 12.75 2.49 -31.66
CA ILE A 394 12.96 3.90 -31.32
C ILE A 394 14.36 4.39 -31.69
N LEU A 395 15.25 3.50 -32.09
CA LEU A 395 16.63 3.78 -32.47
C LEU A 395 16.85 3.70 -33.98
N SER A 396 15.90 3.17 -34.76
CA SER A 396 15.98 3.23 -36.21
C SER A 396 15.95 4.70 -36.67
N GLY A 397 17.05 5.12 -37.31
CA GLY A 397 17.24 6.48 -37.81
C GLY A 397 16.16 6.84 -38.83
N LYS A 398 15.66 8.08 -38.70
CA LYS A 398 14.79 8.84 -39.61
C LYS A 398 13.83 8.02 -40.49
N ASN A 399 12.54 8.04 -40.15
CA ASN A 399 11.54 7.98 -41.20
C ASN A 399 11.88 9.10 -42.20
N VAL A 400 12.14 8.69 -43.44
CA VAL A 400 12.30 9.54 -44.62
C VAL A 400 11.16 10.53 -44.73
#